data_AF-A0A0F9D9G4-F1
#
_entry.id   AF-A0A0F9D9G4-F1
#
_cell.length_a   1.000
_cell.length_b   1.000
_cell.length_c   1.000
_cell.angle_alpha   90.00
_cell.angle_beta   90.00
_cell.angle_gamma   90.00
#
_symmetry.space_group_name_H-M   'P 1'
#
loop_
_entity.id
_entity.type
_entity.pdbx_description
1 polymer ?
#
loop_
_entity_poly.entity_id
_entity_poly.type
_entity_poly.pdbx_seq_one_letter_code
_entity_poly.pdbx_strand_id
1 'polypeptide(L)'
;AEGVVFSASKLAEAFNLSLMIIGVSLVAFGTSLPEIAFEIKAIRMGHKTMILGNIMGSIVINAALVLGLVGIISPFAITDFSPYLIGAAFTLIACLFFIKFVRSERKVTEIEALFLFGIYIFFIFAELYFR
;
A
#
# COMPACT_ATOMS: atom_id res chain seq x y z
N ALA A 1 10.03 -7.83 14.58
CA ALA A 1 10.44 -7.71 13.17
C ALA A 1 10.83 -9.06 12.59
N GLU A 2 11.80 -9.76 13.20
CA GLU A 2 12.29 -11.08 12.72
C GLU A 2 11.18 -12.14 12.55
N GLY A 3 10.24 -12.23 13.50
CA GLY A 3 9.10 -13.14 13.38
C GLY A 3 8.17 -12.87 12.19
N VAL A 4 8.02 -11.61 11.75
CA VAL A 4 7.23 -11.25 10.56
C VAL A 4 7.95 -11.70 9.30
N VAL A 5 9.26 -11.46 9.22
CA VAL A 5 10.10 -11.89 8.09
C VAL A 5 10.09 -13.41 7.97
N PHE A 6 10.29 -14.12 9.09
CA PHE A 6 10.25 -15.58 9.12
C PHE A 6 8.89 -16.14 8.66
N SER A 7 7.79 -15.56 9.16
CA SER A 7 6.44 -15.99 8.79
C SER A 7 6.14 -15.71 7.32
N ALA A 8 6.58 -14.55 6.80
CA ALA A 8 6.44 -14.20 5.39
C ALA A 8 7.17 -15.20 4.48
N SER A 9 8.41 -15.58 4.84
CA SER A 9 9.16 -16.60 4.10
C SER A 9 8.48 -17.97 4.12
N LYS A 10 7.93 -18.38 5.27
CA LYS A 10 7.20 -19.65 5.39
C LYS A 10 5.90 -19.65 4.57
N LEU A 11 5.20 -18.52 4.49
CA LEU A 11 4.02 -18.37 3.65
C LEU A 11 4.39 -18.39 2.16
N ALA A 12 5.49 -17.73 1.77
CA ALA A 12 5.99 -17.79 0.40
C ALA A 12 6.24 -19.24 -0.03
N GLU A 13 6.93 -20.04 0.80
CA GLU A 13 7.16 -21.47 0.57
C GLU A 13 5.84 -22.26 0.49
N ALA A 14 4.92 -22.06 1.44
CA ALA A 14 3.67 -22.83 1.52
C ALA A 14 2.72 -22.60 0.33
N PHE A 15 2.68 -21.38 -0.20
CA PHE A 15 1.81 -21.00 -1.31
C PHE A 15 2.51 -21.00 -2.68
N ASN A 16 3.73 -21.54 -2.75
CA ASN A 16 4.60 -21.54 -3.93
C ASN A 16 4.67 -20.14 -4.59
N LEU A 17 4.89 -19.16 -3.73
CA LEU A 17 4.82 -17.73 -3.95
C LEU A 17 6.21 -17.12 -3.93
N SER A 18 6.47 -16.10 -4.75
CA SER A 18 7.68 -15.29 -4.55
C SER A 18 7.56 -14.50 -3.25
N LEU A 19 8.68 -14.32 -2.53
CA LEU A 19 8.71 -13.51 -1.31
C LEU A 19 8.29 -12.06 -1.59
N MET A 20 8.55 -11.57 -2.81
CA MET A 20 8.12 -10.24 -3.26
C MET A 20 6.61 -10.09 -3.26
N ILE A 21 5.87 -11.06 -3.79
CA ILE A 21 4.40 -11.00 -3.82
C ILE A 21 3.82 -11.08 -2.41
N ILE A 22 4.36 -11.95 -1.54
CA ILE A 22 3.98 -11.96 -0.12
C ILE A 22 4.28 -10.60 0.54
N GLY A 23 5.40 -9.98 0.17
CA GLY A 23 5.79 -8.64 0.60
C GLY A 23 4.77 -7.57 0.21
N VAL A 24 4.46 -7.48 -1.07
CA VAL A 24 3.57 -6.47 -1.66
C VAL A 24 2.10 -6.67 -1.27
N SER A 25 1.70 -7.90 -0.95
CA SER A 25 0.31 -8.21 -0.55
C SER A 25 0.16 -8.33 0.97
N LEU A 26 0.55 -9.47 1.52
CA LEU A 26 0.21 -9.87 2.89
C LEU A 26 1.01 -9.13 3.95
N VAL A 27 2.32 -8.92 3.72
CA VAL A 27 3.15 -8.14 4.64
C VAL A 27 2.74 -6.68 4.62
N ALA A 28 2.60 -6.08 3.43
CA ALA A 28 2.12 -4.70 3.28
C ALA A 28 0.76 -4.49 3.97
N PHE A 29 -0.20 -5.39 3.72
CA PHE A 29 -1.51 -5.34 4.38
C PHE A 29 -1.38 -5.44 5.91
N GLY A 30 -0.60 -6.40 6.41
CA GLY A 30 -0.37 -6.59 7.83
C GLY A 30 0.25 -5.38 8.51
N THR A 31 1.20 -4.71 7.87
CA THR A 31 1.83 -3.48 8.39
C THR A 31 0.90 -2.29 8.38
N SER A 32 -0.10 -2.26 7.50
CA SER A 32 -1.11 -1.18 7.44
C SER A 32 -2.30 -1.40 8.38
N LEU A 33 -2.47 -2.59 8.98
CA LEU A 33 -3.57 -2.84 9.93
C LEU A 33 -3.60 -1.86 11.12
N PRO A 34 -2.47 -1.54 11.79
CA PRO A 34 -2.45 -0.55 12.86
C PRO A 34 -2.85 0.85 12.38
N GLU A 35 -2.43 1.24 11.17
CA GLU A 35 -2.81 2.52 10.57
C GLU A 35 -4.31 2.55 10.29
N ILE A 36 -4.87 1.51 9.66
CA ILE A 36 -6.31 1.41 9.41
C ILE A 36 -7.10 1.51 10.73
N ALA A 37 -6.66 0.81 11.77
CA ALA A 37 -7.29 0.87 13.08
C ALA A 37 -7.21 2.27 13.69
N PHE A 38 -6.08 2.97 13.53
CA PHE A 38 -5.91 4.35 13.94
C PHE A 38 -6.85 5.29 13.17
N GLU A 39 -6.92 5.19 11.85
CA GLU A 39 -7.77 6.06 11.02
C GLU A 39 -9.26 5.86 11.31
N ILE A 40 -9.69 4.62 11.53
CA ILE A 40 -11.07 4.30 11.95
C ILE A 40 -11.39 4.92 13.31
N LYS A 41 -10.43 4.97 14.24
CA LYS A 41 -10.64 5.61 15.54
C LYS A 41 -10.66 7.14 15.39
N ALA A 42 -9.72 7.70 14.64
CA ALA A 42 -9.62 9.15 14.41
C ALA A 42 -10.87 9.70 13.70
N ILE A 43 -11.45 8.96 12.75
CA ILE A 43 -12.67 9.40 12.04
C ILE A 43 -13.87 9.43 12.97
N ARG A 44 -14.00 8.44 13.86
CA ARG A 44 -15.06 8.39 14.89
C ARG A 44 -14.95 9.52 15.91
N MET A 45 -13.73 10.01 16.14
CA MET A 45 -13.46 11.18 16.97
C MET A 45 -13.62 12.52 16.23
N GLY A 46 -13.96 12.51 14.93
CA GLY A 46 -14.18 13.71 14.12
C GLY A 46 -12.90 14.33 13.52
N HIS A 47 -11.74 13.68 13.63
CA HIS A 47 -10.45 14.22 13.19
C HIS A 47 -10.15 14.00 11.69
N LYS A 48 -11.06 14.42 10.81
CA LYS A 48 -10.96 14.21 9.34
C LYS A 48 -9.68 14.73 8.69
N THR A 49 -9.22 15.91 9.09
CA THR A 49 -8.02 16.54 8.53
C THR A 49 -6.74 15.82 8.95
N MET A 50 -6.72 15.27 10.18
CA MET A 50 -5.59 14.50 10.69
C MET A 50 -5.40 13.20 9.89
N ILE A 51 -6.50 12.51 9.56
CA ILE A 51 -6.49 11.29 8.75
C ILE A 51 -5.85 11.54 7.39
N LEU A 52 -6.31 12.59 6.69
CA LEU A 52 -5.74 12.95 5.38
C LEU A 52 -4.25 13.29 5.48
N GLY A 53 -3.85 14.02 6.53
CA GLY A 53 -2.45 14.31 6.80
C GLY A 53 -1.62 13.04 7.06
N ASN A 54 -2.14 12.10 7.84
CA ASN A 54 -1.46 10.85 8.16
C ASN A 54 -1.31 9.96 6.92
N ILE A 55 -2.37 9.74 6.14
CA ILE A 55 -2.32 8.94 4.89
C ILE A 55 -1.28 9.53 3.93
N MET A 56 -1.33 10.84 3.67
CA MET A 56 -0.40 11.49 2.73
C MET A 56 1.04 11.47 3.24
N GLY A 57 1.23 11.76 4.53
CA GLY A 57 2.56 11.70 5.17
C GLY A 57 3.17 10.30 5.11
N SER A 58 2.36 9.26 5.34
CA SER A 58 2.81 7.87 5.32
C SER A 58 3.26 7.42 3.93
N ILE A 59 2.57 7.85 2.87
CA ILE A 59 3.01 7.60 1.49
C ILE A 59 4.39 8.24 1.24
N VAL A 60 4.57 9.50 1.62
CA VAL A 60 5.84 10.22 1.40
C VAL A 60 6.97 9.59 2.22
N ILE A 61 6.72 9.26 3.49
CA ILE A 61 7.70 8.60 4.36
C ILE A 61 8.12 7.26 3.77
N ASN A 62 7.18 6.41 3.35
CA ASN A 62 7.50 5.08 2.83
C ASN A 62 8.24 5.14 1.48
N ALA A 63 7.77 6.00 0.56
CA ALA A 63 8.35 6.10 -0.78
C ALA A 63 9.70 6.84 -0.82
N ALA A 64 9.90 7.84 0.04
CA ALA A 64 11.13 8.65 0.04
C ALA A 64 12.08 8.29 1.18
N LEU A 65 11.61 8.41 2.43
CA LEU A 65 12.49 8.30 3.60
C LEU A 65 12.90 6.85 3.86
N VAL A 66 11.93 5.93 3.98
CA VAL A 66 12.19 4.53 4.31
C VAL A 66 13.00 3.87 3.19
N LEU A 67 12.54 4.00 1.93
CA LEU A 67 13.24 3.44 0.77
C LEU A 67 14.66 4.02 0.62
N GLY A 68 14.82 5.34 0.78
CA GLY A 68 16.12 6.00 0.72
C GLY A 68 17.07 5.53 1.82
N LEU A 69 16.57 5.41 3.06
CA LEU A 69 17.37 4.96 4.20
C LEU A 69 17.80 3.49 4.04
N VAL A 70 16.89 2.62 3.57
CA VAL A 70 17.23 1.23 3.26
C VAL A 70 18.32 1.17 2.19
N GLY A 71 18.21 1.97 1.13
CA GLY A 71 19.24 2.03 0.08
C GLY A 71 20.61 2.55 0.55
N ILE A 72 20.64 3.46 1.53
CA ILE A 72 21.87 3.95 2.16
C ILE A 72 22.52 2.85 3.02
N ILE A 73 21.72 2.15 3.82
CA ILE A 73 22.21 1.12 4.75
C ILE A 73 22.65 -0.14 4.00
N SER A 74 21.86 -0.56 3.02
CA SER A 74 22.08 -1.80 2.27
C SER A 74 21.64 -1.59 0.81
N PRO A 75 22.57 -1.19 -0.08
CA PRO A 75 22.29 -1.11 -1.50
C PRO A 75 21.82 -2.48 -2.03
N PHE A 76 20.73 -2.49 -2.78
CA PHE A 76 20.12 -3.71 -3.31
C PHE A 76 19.94 -3.62 -4.83
N ALA A 77 20.00 -4.77 -5.50
CA ALA A 77 19.74 -4.89 -6.93
C ALA A 77 18.30 -5.39 -7.17
N ILE A 78 17.62 -4.79 -8.13
CA ILE A 78 16.28 -5.21 -8.55
C ILE A 78 16.45 -6.18 -9.71
N THR A 79 16.09 -7.44 -9.49
CA THR A 79 16.23 -8.52 -10.48
C THR A 79 15.03 -8.62 -11.40
N ASP A 80 13.82 -8.37 -10.87
CA ASP A 80 12.58 -8.29 -11.63
C ASP A 80 11.89 -6.95 -11.33
N PHE A 81 11.63 -6.19 -12.38
CA PHE A 81 11.02 -4.87 -12.31
C PHE A 81 9.49 -4.91 -12.46
N SER A 82 8.92 -6.03 -12.92
CA SER A 82 7.50 -6.13 -13.28
C SER A 82 6.56 -5.81 -12.09
N PRO A 83 6.71 -6.40 -10.90
CA PRO A 83 5.90 -6.07 -9.71
C PRO A 83 5.92 -4.59 -9.32
N TYR A 84 7.09 -3.94 -9.46
CA TYR A 84 7.24 -2.52 -9.16
C TYR A 84 6.48 -1.66 -10.17
N LEU A 85 6.52 -2.03 -11.46
CA LEU A 85 5.81 -1.30 -12.50
C LEU A 85 4.29 -1.43 -12.34
N ILE A 86 3.79 -2.63 -12.02
CA ILE A 86 2.37 -2.86 -11.74
C ILE A 86 1.95 -2.04 -10.52
N GLY A 87 2.66 -2.17 -9.40
CA GLY A 87 2.38 -1.39 -8.18
C GLY A 87 2.40 0.12 -8.41
N ALA A 88 3.38 0.63 -9.16
CA ALA A 88 3.46 2.05 -9.53
C ALA A 88 2.29 2.49 -10.40
N ALA A 89 1.92 1.71 -11.41
CA ALA A 89 0.79 2.01 -12.30
C ALA A 89 -0.53 2.10 -11.52
N PHE A 90 -0.81 1.12 -10.66
CA PHE A 90 -2.02 1.11 -9.84
C PHE A 90 -2.04 2.25 -8.82
N THR A 91 -0.89 2.56 -8.21
CA THR A 91 -0.75 3.71 -7.31
C THR A 91 -1.03 5.03 -8.05
N LEU A 92 -0.50 5.19 -9.25
CA LEU A 92 -0.71 6.37 -10.07
C LEU A 92 -2.19 6.53 -10.47
N ILE A 93 -2.83 5.43 -10.89
CA ILE A 93 -4.26 5.40 -11.21
C ILE A 93 -5.08 5.81 -9.97
N ALA A 94 -4.81 5.22 -8.81
CA ALA A 94 -5.50 5.55 -7.57
C ALA A 94 -5.33 7.04 -7.20
N CYS A 95 -4.12 7.58 -7.30
CA CYS A 95 -3.83 8.99 -7.07
C CYS A 95 -4.58 9.92 -8.04
N LEU A 96 -4.64 9.59 -9.34
CA LEU A 96 -5.37 10.39 -10.33
C LEU A 96 -6.86 10.46 -10.01
N PHE A 97 -7.49 9.32 -9.68
CA PHE A 97 -8.89 9.29 -9.29
C PHE A 97 -9.12 10.01 -7.97
N PHE A 98 -8.27 9.81 -6.97
CA PHE A 98 -8.36 10.52 -5.70
C PHE A 98 -8.32 12.04 -5.88
N ILE A 99 -7.38 12.56 -6.68
CA ILE A 99 -7.29 13.99 -7.00
C ILE A 99 -8.57 14.49 -7.70
N LYS A 100 -9.11 13.70 -8.64
CA LYS A 100 -10.36 14.03 -9.34
C LYS A 100 -11.54 14.14 -8.36
N PHE A 101 -11.70 13.20 -7.46
CA PHE A 101 -12.79 13.17 -6.47
C PHE A 101 -12.69 14.36 -5.51
N VAL A 102 -11.50 14.60 -4.95
CA VAL A 102 -11.27 15.73 -4.04
C VAL A 102 -11.46 17.09 -4.72
N ARG A 103 -11.15 17.21 -6.03
CA ARG A 103 -11.38 18.46 -6.78
C ARG A 103 -12.86 18.76 -7.03
N SER A 104 -13.70 17.75 -7.19
CA SER A 104 -15.12 17.94 -7.54
C SER A 104 -15.93 18.51 -6.37
N GLU A 105 -15.81 17.92 -5.18
CA GLU A 105 -16.69 18.27 -4.04
C GLU A 105 -15.94 18.49 -2.71
N ARG A 106 -14.59 18.50 -2.73
CA ARG A 106 -13.72 18.52 -1.52
C ARG A 106 -14.03 17.41 -0.52
N LYS A 107 -14.66 16.33 -1.00
CA LYS A 107 -15.08 15.15 -0.25
C LYS A 107 -14.90 13.93 -1.13
N VAL A 108 -14.72 12.78 -0.51
CA VAL A 108 -14.79 11.48 -1.17
C VAL A 108 -16.12 10.86 -0.74
N THR A 109 -16.98 10.59 -1.71
CA THR A 109 -18.28 9.93 -1.49
C THR A 109 -18.10 8.43 -1.22
N GLU A 110 -19.13 7.77 -0.71
CA GLU A 110 -19.10 6.31 -0.45
C GLU A 110 -18.83 5.51 -1.73
N ILE A 111 -19.39 5.94 -2.86
CA ILE A 111 -19.21 5.31 -4.17
C ILE A 111 -17.76 5.50 -4.66
N GLU A 112 -17.21 6.69 -4.52
CA GLU A 112 -15.81 6.98 -4.88
C GLU A 112 -14.82 6.22 -3.99
N ALA A 113 -15.12 6.09 -2.69
CA ALA A 113 -14.32 5.28 -1.77
C ALA A 113 -14.37 3.79 -2.14
N LEU A 114 -15.56 3.28 -2.46
CA LEU A 114 -15.73 1.90 -2.93
C LEU A 114 -14.97 1.65 -4.24
N PHE A 115 -14.96 2.63 -5.14
CA PHE A 115 -14.20 2.58 -6.38
C PHE A 115 -12.68 2.52 -6.11
N LEU A 116 -12.14 3.37 -5.24
CA LEU A 116 -10.72 3.31 -4.83
C LEU A 116 -10.36 1.98 -4.18
N PHE A 117 -11.25 1.45 -3.33
CA PHE A 117 -11.08 0.12 -2.76
C PHE A 117 -11.08 -0.98 -3.84
N GLY A 118 -11.96 -0.86 -4.84
CA GLY A 118 -11.98 -1.73 -6.00
C GLY A 118 -10.66 -1.74 -6.79
N ILE A 119 -10.00 -0.59 -6.94
CA ILE A 119 -8.65 -0.51 -7.55
C ILE A 119 -7.65 -1.34 -6.75
N TYR A 120 -7.67 -1.27 -5.41
CA TYR A 120 -6.79 -2.06 -4.56
C TYR A 120 -7.06 -3.57 -4.69
N ILE A 121 -8.33 -3.98 -4.70
CA ILE A 121 -8.67 -5.39 -4.92
C ILE A 121 -8.19 -5.86 -6.30
N PHE A 122 -8.41 -5.06 -7.35
CA PHE A 122 -7.95 -5.38 -8.70
C PHE A 122 -6.42 -5.45 -8.80
N PHE A 123 -5.70 -4.58 -8.07
CA PHE A 123 -4.25 -4.63 -7.95
C PHE A 123 -3.78 -5.98 -7.40
N ILE A 124 -4.36 -6.45 -6.29
CA ILE A 124 -3.99 -7.75 -5.70
C ILE A 124 -4.24 -8.90 -6.68
N PHE A 125 -5.36 -8.87 -7.41
CA PHE A 125 -5.63 -9.89 -8.43
C PHE A 125 -4.65 -9.83 -9.61
N ALA A 126 -4.32 -8.63 -10.10
CA ALA A 126 -3.34 -8.46 -11.17
C ALA A 126 -1.96 -8.98 -10.74
N GLU A 127 -1.51 -8.62 -9.54
CA GLU A 127 -0.24 -9.05 -8.97
C GLU A 127 -0.15 -10.58 -8.80
N LEU A 128 -1.27 -11.24 -8.49
CA LEU A 128 -1.34 -12.70 -8.39
C LEU A 128 -1.43 -13.41 -9.75
N TYR A 129 -2.00 -12.77 -10.77
CA TYR A 129 -2.19 -13.35 -12.11
C TYR A 129 -0.95 -13.21 -12.99
N PHE A 130 -0.25 -12.07 -12.91
CA PHE A 130 0.99 -11.81 -13.65
C PHE A 130 2.23 -12.43 -12.99
N ARG A 131 2.02 -13.52 -12.22
CA ARG A 131 3.04 -14.29 -11.53
C ARG A 131 4.00 -15.04 -12.44
#